data_AF-A0A941I6Z3-F1
#
_entry.id   AF-A0A941I6Z3-F1
#
_cell.length_a   1.000
_cell.length_b   1.000
_cell.length_c   1.000
_cell.angle_alpha   90.00
_cell.angle_beta   90.00
_cell.angle_gamma   90.00
#
_symmetry.space_group_name_H-M   'P 1'
#
loop_
_entity.id
_entity.type
_entity.pdbx_description
1 polymer ?
#
loop_
_entity_poly.entity_id
_entity_poly.type
_entity_poly.pdbx_seq_one_letter_code
_entity_poly.pdbx_strand_id
1 'polypeptide(L)'
;MTLRHRALFAAFAALAACSGLSLFSTAARAEEQTFPARLSRQEQIQISQQACLEPHGLEAAEIDARSFTPNGKASYADVRCRPHKALRQRPLYYVTQCARDGNQWVCAQDELETIVALGKRELLVRPGSLAPEKAVDTVQSIWRYQYFQGMSIDKALESVCSTGMGDRADLVEISCKRWSVSVSYWCPKEARKEPCPRVIYMHERKLP
;
A
#
# COMPACT_ATOMS: atom_id res chain seq x y z
N MET A 1 62.36 56.43 34.31
CA MET A 1 61.92 57.78 34.70
C MET A 1 61.09 58.30 33.51
N THR A 2 59.78 58.54 33.51
CA THR A 2 58.76 59.00 34.47
C THR A 2 57.40 58.62 33.82
N LEU A 3 56.53 57.83 34.45
CA LEU A 3 55.35 58.21 35.26
C LEU A 3 54.22 58.96 34.50
N ARG A 4 52.96 58.52 34.74
CA ARG A 4 51.63 59.17 34.51
C ARG A 4 50.89 58.73 33.23
N HIS A 5 49.59 58.39 33.18
CA HIS A 5 48.46 58.48 34.12
C HIS A 5 47.40 57.38 33.84
N ARG A 6 46.71 56.97 34.91
CA ARG A 6 45.42 56.26 34.91
C ARG A 6 44.28 57.26 34.60
N ALA A 7 43.18 56.80 33.99
CA ALA A 7 41.82 56.78 34.55
C ALA A 7 40.67 57.00 33.53
N LEU A 8 39.59 56.23 33.76
CA LEU A 8 38.15 56.46 33.43
C LEU A 8 37.79 56.46 31.92
N PHE A 9 36.79 55.72 31.42
CA PHE A 9 35.36 55.59 31.76
C PHE A 9 34.88 54.17 31.32
N ALA A 10 34.23 53.34 32.13
CA ALA A 10 32.83 53.36 32.57
C ALA A 10 31.76 53.30 31.46
N ALA A 11 31.09 52.13 31.40
CA ALA A 11 29.70 51.85 31.01
C ALA A 11 29.26 52.00 29.54
N PHE A 12 28.79 50.89 28.94
CA PHE A 12 27.43 50.79 28.40
C PHE A 12 27.03 49.31 28.24
N ALA A 13 25.89 48.98 28.83
CA ALA A 13 25.19 47.70 28.73
C ALA A 13 24.07 47.80 27.68
N ALA A 14 23.81 46.72 26.94
CA ALA A 14 22.51 46.33 26.36
C ALA A 14 22.72 45.07 25.50
N LEU A 15 22.35 43.87 25.95
CA LEU A 15 21.06 43.21 25.68
C LEU A 15 20.58 43.34 24.22
N ALA A 16 20.83 42.32 23.42
CA ALA A 16 20.06 42.02 22.21
C ALA A 16 19.79 40.50 22.14
N ALA A 17 18.76 40.08 22.89
CA ALA A 17 18.14 38.77 22.75
C ALA A 17 17.30 38.78 21.46
N CYS A 18 17.84 38.25 20.35
CA CYS A 18 17.05 37.99 19.15
C CYS A 18 16.31 36.66 19.31
N SER A 19 15.05 36.78 19.69
CA SER A 19 14.03 35.73 19.71
C SER A 19 13.81 35.15 18.31
N GLY A 20 14.47 34.03 18.02
CA GLY A 20 14.14 33.17 16.88
C GLY A 20 12.89 32.35 17.17
N LEU A 21 11.70 32.94 17.00
CA LEU A 21 10.45 32.19 16.97
C LEU A 21 10.33 31.50 15.60
N SER A 22 10.88 30.28 15.53
CA SER A 22 10.58 29.32 14.48
C SER A 22 9.10 28.96 14.55
N LEU A 23 8.32 29.50 13.63
CA LEU A 23 6.96 29.04 13.34
C LEU A 23 7.05 27.61 12.83
N PHE A 24 6.85 26.64 13.71
CA PHE A 24 6.61 25.26 13.33
C PHE A 24 5.21 25.19 12.70
N SER A 25 5.14 25.30 11.38
CA SER A 25 3.95 24.93 10.62
C SER A 25 3.74 23.42 10.77
N THR A 26 2.92 23.03 11.74
CA THR A 26 2.35 21.69 11.78
C THR A 26 1.34 21.58 10.65
N ALA A 27 1.80 21.11 9.49
CA ALA A 27 0.90 20.60 8.47
C ALA A 27 0.18 19.38 9.08
N ALA A 28 -1.05 19.61 9.57
CA ALA A 28 -1.95 18.54 9.93
C ALA A 28 -2.21 17.73 8.65
N ARG A 29 -1.63 16.53 8.58
CA ARG A 29 -1.88 15.60 7.50
C ARG A 29 -3.32 15.14 7.61
N ALA A 30 -4.13 15.50 6.62
CA ALA A 30 -5.44 14.90 6.44
C ALA A 30 -5.21 13.45 6.04
N GLU A 31 -5.49 12.52 6.95
CA GLU A 31 -5.76 11.13 6.59
C GLU A 31 -6.82 11.19 5.48
N GLU A 32 -6.54 10.67 4.29
CA GLU A 32 -7.44 10.79 3.14
C GLU A 32 -8.67 9.92 3.39
N GLN A 33 -9.60 10.46 4.18
CA GLN A 33 -10.84 9.81 4.56
C GLN A 33 -11.72 9.74 3.33
N THR A 34 -12.00 8.52 2.89
CA THR A 34 -12.91 8.26 1.79
C THR A 34 -14.20 7.64 2.32
N PHE A 35 -15.32 8.02 1.73
CA PHE A 35 -16.65 7.68 2.20
C PHE A 35 -17.37 6.85 1.13
N PRO A 36 -18.12 5.80 1.50
CA PRO A 36 -18.98 5.09 0.56
C PRO A 36 -19.91 6.05 -0.18
N ALA A 37 -20.00 5.91 -1.50
CA ALA A 37 -20.82 6.72 -2.37
C ALA A 37 -21.76 5.84 -3.20
N ARG A 38 -22.88 6.42 -3.65
CA ARG A 38 -23.82 5.73 -4.54
C ARG A 38 -23.57 6.15 -5.97
N LEU A 39 -23.49 5.17 -6.85
CA LEU A 39 -23.49 5.38 -8.30
C LEU A 39 -24.93 5.38 -8.81
N SER A 40 -25.24 6.28 -9.73
CA SER A 40 -26.47 6.18 -10.53
C SER A 40 -26.45 4.93 -11.40
N ARG A 41 -27.63 4.50 -11.88
CA ARG A 41 -27.73 3.33 -12.77
C ARG A 41 -26.89 3.51 -14.04
N GLN A 42 -26.87 4.71 -14.61
CA GLN A 42 -26.10 5.00 -15.82
C GLN A 42 -24.59 4.89 -15.56
N GLU A 43 -24.11 5.41 -14.42
CA GLU A 43 -22.70 5.28 -14.02
C GLU A 43 -22.32 3.82 -13.78
N GLN A 44 -23.17 3.03 -13.13
CA GLN A 44 -22.91 1.59 -12.93
C GLN A 44 -22.77 0.85 -14.26
N ILE A 45 -23.64 1.13 -15.23
CA ILE A 45 -23.57 0.52 -16.56
C ILE A 45 -22.28 0.94 -17.27
N GLN A 46 -21.97 2.23 -17.28
CA GLN A 46 -20.75 2.76 -17.91
C GLN A 46 -19.49 2.13 -17.32
N ILE A 47 -19.36 2.12 -15.99
CA ILE A 47 -18.21 1.54 -15.30
C ILE A 47 -18.12 0.03 -15.58
N SER A 48 -19.23 -0.71 -15.48
CA SER A 48 -19.23 -2.16 -15.76
C SER A 48 -18.78 -2.47 -17.19
N GLN A 49 -19.23 -1.65 -18.14
CA GLN A 49 -18.91 -1.82 -19.54
C GLN A 49 -17.42 -1.57 -19.81
N GLN A 50 -16.89 -0.44 -19.33
CA GLN A 50 -15.48 -0.07 -19.52
C GLN A 50 -14.51 -0.98 -18.77
N ALA A 51 -14.85 -1.38 -17.53
CA ALA A 51 -13.96 -2.14 -16.67
C ALA A 51 -13.93 -3.65 -16.97
N CYS A 52 -15.06 -4.23 -17.38
CA CYS A 52 -15.20 -5.69 -17.48
C CYS A 52 -15.68 -6.17 -18.85
N LEU A 53 -16.73 -5.57 -19.40
CA LEU A 53 -17.37 -6.12 -20.60
C LEU A 53 -16.53 -5.89 -21.86
N GLU A 54 -16.08 -4.67 -22.08
CA GLU A 54 -15.26 -4.31 -23.24
C GLU A 54 -13.87 -4.98 -23.24
N PRO A 55 -13.08 -4.93 -22.14
CA PRO A 55 -11.73 -5.51 -22.15
C PRO A 55 -11.71 -7.05 -22.04
N HIS A 56 -12.71 -7.65 -21.38
CA HIS A 56 -12.65 -9.08 -21.02
C HIS A 56 -13.89 -9.90 -21.42
N GLY A 57 -14.97 -9.27 -21.87
CA GLY A 57 -16.23 -9.97 -22.15
C GLY A 57 -16.93 -10.50 -20.90
N LEU A 58 -16.68 -9.89 -19.72
CA LEU A 58 -17.19 -10.35 -18.43
C LEU A 58 -18.14 -9.31 -17.82
N GLU A 59 -19.09 -9.76 -17.00
CA GLU A 59 -19.89 -8.87 -16.18
C GLU A 59 -19.12 -8.41 -14.94
N ALA A 60 -19.48 -7.23 -14.40
CA ALA A 60 -19.02 -6.82 -13.08
C ALA A 60 -19.65 -7.72 -12.00
N ALA A 61 -18.82 -8.21 -11.06
CA ALA A 61 -19.28 -8.92 -9.87
C ALA A 61 -19.53 -7.95 -8.71
N GLU A 62 -18.68 -6.92 -8.58
CA GLU A 62 -18.76 -5.91 -7.53
C GLU A 62 -18.23 -4.57 -8.03
N ILE A 63 -18.84 -3.48 -7.56
CA ILE A 63 -18.40 -2.10 -7.78
C ILE A 63 -18.50 -1.38 -6.42
N ASP A 64 -17.35 -1.08 -5.81
CA ASP A 64 -17.27 -0.30 -4.56
C ASP A 64 -16.90 1.15 -4.88
N ALA A 65 -17.89 2.04 -4.81
CA ALA A 65 -17.73 3.44 -5.14
C ALA A 65 -17.48 4.31 -3.89
N ARG A 66 -16.56 5.26 -4.02
CA ARG A 66 -16.08 6.10 -2.92
C ARG A 66 -16.01 7.57 -3.31
N SER A 67 -16.17 8.45 -2.31
CA SER A 67 -16.09 9.91 -2.41
C SER A 67 -15.05 10.45 -1.43
N PHE A 68 -14.41 11.57 -1.76
CA PHE A 68 -13.52 12.30 -0.84
C PHE A 68 -14.27 13.19 0.15
N THR A 69 -15.57 13.42 -0.07
CA THR A 69 -16.42 14.19 0.84
C THR A 69 -17.57 13.33 1.38
N PRO A 70 -17.96 13.52 2.65
CA PRO A 70 -19.14 12.87 3.21
C PRO A 70 -20.38 13.18 2.38
N ASN A 71 -21.15 12.15 2.00
CA ASN A 71 -22.33 12.26 1.13
C ASN A 71 -22.06 12.90 -0.25
N GLY A 72 -20.81 12.96 -0.68
CA GLY A 72 -20.43 13.46 -2.00
C GLY A 72 -20.77 12.51 -3.14
N LYS A 73 -20.59 13.00 -4.37
CA LYS A 73 -20.64 12.14 -5.56
C LYS A 73 -19.44 11.20 -5.57
N ALA A 74 -19.61 10.01 -6.14
CA ALA A 74 -18.51 9.07 -6.32
C ALA A 74 -17.39 9.71 -7.15
N SER A 75 -16.18 9.71 -6.58
CA SER A 75 -14.94 10.20 -7.19
C SER A 75 -14.13 9.08 -7.82
N TYR A 76 -14.18 7.88 -7.23
CA TYR A 76 -13.57 6.67 -7.77
C TYR A 76 -14.41 5.44 -7.41
N ALA A 77 -14.15 4.33 -8.08
CA ALA A 77 -14.76 3.04 -7.80
C ALA A 77 -13.76 1.92 -8.07
N ASP A 78 -13.64 1.00 -7.12
CA ASP A 78 -12.92 -0.26 -7.33
C ASP A 78 -13.90 -1.28 -7.92
N VAL A 79 -13.54 -1.85 -9.08
CA VAL A 79 -14.38 -2.77 -9.84
C VAL A 79 -13.74 -4.14 -9.84
N ARG A 80 -14.52 -5.16 -9.52
CA ARG A 80 -14.12 -6.56 -9.62
C ARG A 80 -15.03 -7.27 -10.62
N CYS A 81 -14.44 -7.79 -11.70
CA CYS A 81 -15.17 -8.54 -12.71
C CYS A 81 -15.51 -9.95 -12.19
N ARG A 82 -16.46 -10.62 -12.85
CA ARG A 82 -16.72 -12.06 -12.62
C ARG A 82 -15.43 -12.87 -12.82
N PRO A 83 -15.24 -13.98 -12.08
CA PRO A 83 -14.04 -14.77 -12.19
C PRO A 83 -13.96 -15.46 -13.57
N HIS A 84 -12.78 -15.45 -14.18
CA HIS A 84 -12.58 -16.03 -15.52
C HIS A 84 -11.89 -17.40 -15.49
N LYS A 85 -11.18 -17.71 -14.40
CA LYS A 85 -10.41 -18.94 -14.19
C LYS A 85 -10.39 -19.28 -12.70
N ALA A 86 -9.88 -20.47 -12.39
CA ALA A 86 -9.53 -20.85 -11.03
C ALA A 86 -8.02 -21.07 -10.92
N LEU A 87 -7.44 -20.59 -9.83
CA LEU A 87 -6.08 -20.84 -9.38
C LEU A 87 -6.15 -21.68 -8.10
N ARG A 88 -5.71 -22.94 -8.14
CA ARG A 88 -5.79 -23.87 -7.00
C ARG A 88 -7.19 -23.93 -6.35
N GLN A 89 -8.22 -24.06 -7.18
CA GLN A 89 -9.64 -24.09 -6.77
C GLN A 89 -10.16 -22.77 -6.18
N ARG A 90 -9.37 -21.69 -6.22
CA ARG A 90 -9.80 -20.34 -5.84
C ARG A 90 -10.06 -19.50 -7.08
N PRO A 91 -11.10 -18.64 -7.08
CA PRO A 91 -11.41 -17.79 -8.22
C PRO A 91 -10.30 -16.79 -8.49
N LEU A 92 -10.00 -16.57 -9.77
CA LEU A 92 -9.09 -15.55 -10.26
C LEU A 92 -9.90 -14.46 -10.98
N TYR A 93 -9.75 -13.23 -10.53
CA TYR A 93 -10.52 -12.06 -10.96
C TYR A 93 -9.64 -11.06 -11.70
N TYR A 94 -10.24 -10.31 -12.62
CA TYR A 94 -9.75 -9.00 -13.02
C TYR A 94 -10.31 -7.94 -12.06
N VAL A 95 -9.45 -7.05 -11.57
CA VAL A 95 -9.83 -5.89 -10.76
C VAL A 95 -9.23 -4.64 -11.36
N THR A 96 -9.96 -3.54 -11.37
CA THR A 96 -9.46 -2.25 -11.83
C THR A 96 -10.05 -1.14 -10.98
N GLN A 97 -9.35 -0.01 -10.91
CA GLN A 97 -9.87 1.20 -10.32
C GLN A 97 -10.30 2.16 -11.42
N CYS A 98 -11.54 2.61 -11.35
CA CYS A 98 -12.06 3.64 -12.22
C CYS A 98 -12.14 4.96 -11.45
N ALA A 99 -11.61 6.03 -12.02
CA ALA A 99 -11.68 7.36 -11.46
C ALA A 99 -12.59 8.24 -12.33
N ARG A 100 -13.19 9.23 -11.69
CA ARG A 100 -14.00 10.24 -12.37
C ARG A 100 -13.10 11.35 -12.91
N ASP A 101 -13.09 11.53 -14.22
CA ASP A 101 -12.48 12.68 -14.89
C ASP A 101 -13.61 13.59 -15.43
N GLY A 102 -13.90 14.66 -14.68
CA GLY A 102 -15.05 15.53 -14.92
C GLY A 102 -16.38 14.77 -14.86
N ASN A 103 -17.02 14.58 -16.03
CA ASN A 103 -18.28 13.86 -16.17
C ASN A 103 -18.12 12.44 -16.73
N GLN A 104 -16.89 11.99 -16.96
CA GLN A 104 -16.60 10.68 -17.53
C GLN A 104 -15.89 9.80 -16.51
N TRP A 105 -16.01 8.49 -16.70
CA TRP A 105 -15.25 7.48 -15.98
C TRP A 105 -14.11 7.00 -16.85
N VAL A 106 -12.94 6.85 -16.24
CA VAL A 106 -11.73 6.31 -16.85
C VAL A 106 -11.18 5.25 -15.92
N CYS A 107 -10.97 4.04 -16.45
CA CYS A 107 -10.43 2.93 -15.68
C CYS A 107 -8.93 2.77 -15.92
N ALA A 108 -8.20 2.48 -14.86
CA ALA A 108 -6.79 2.11 -14.93
C ALA A 108 -6.61 0.74 -15.58
N GLN A 109 -5.35 0.36 -15.83
CA GLN A 109 -5.02 -1.00 -16.21
C GLN A 109 -5.51 -2.00 -15.15
N ASP A 110 -6.03 -3.13 -15.60
CA ASP A 110 -6.49 -4.22 -14.75
C ASP A 110 -5.33 -4.93 -14.06
N GLU A 111 -5.59 -5.36 -12.83
CA GLU A 111 -4.75 -6.26 -12.06
C GLU A 111 -5.47 -7.60 -11.90
N LEU A 112 -4.69 -8.67 -11.72
CA LEU A 112 -5.23 -9.95 -11.27
C LEU A 112 -5.41 -9.91 -9.75
N GLU A 113 -6.49 -10.53 -9.26
CA GLU A 113 -6.72 -10.73 -7.83
C GLU A 113 -7.18 -12.18 -7.56
N THR A 114 -6.63 -12.79 -6.53
CA THR A 114 -6.98 -14.15 -6.08
C THR A 114 -7.09 -14.22 -4.57
N ILE A 115 -7.73 -15.28 -4.08
CA ILE A 115 -7.88 -15.57 -2.66
C ILE A 115 -6.81 -16.58 -2.21
N VAL A 116 -6.11 -16.27 -1.12
CA VAL A 116 -5.16 -17.16 -0.45
C VAL A 116 -5.68 -17.55 0.92
N ALA A 117 -5.83 -18.85 1.17
CA ALA A 117 -6.23 -19.36 2.47
C ALA A 117 -5.04 -19.37 3.45
N LEU A 118 -5.19 -18.69 4.57
CA LEU A 118 -4.21 -18.55 5.65
C LEU A 118 -4.82 -19.10 6.95
N GLY A 119 -4.92 -20.43 7.05
CA GLY A 119 -5.60 -21.09 8.17
C GLY A 119 -7.12 -20.87 8.13
N LYS A 120 -7.66 -20.15 9.11
CA LYS A 120 -9.11 -19.86 9.21
C LYS A 120 -9.55 -18.59 8.48
N ARG A 121 -8.61 -17.83 7.93
CA ARG A 121 -8.88 -16.57 7.23
C ARG A 121 -8.46 -16.65 5.76
N GLU A 122 -8.99 -15.74 4.99
CA GLU A 122 -8.67 -15.57 3.59
C GLU A 122 -8.00 -14.21 3.38
N LEU A 123 -7.05 -14.16 2.44
CA LEU A 123 -6.31 -12.97 2.06
C LEU A 123 -6.49 -12.73 0.57
N LEU A 124 -6.88 -11.51 0.18
CA LEU A 124 -6.84 -11.09 -1.21
C LEU A 124 -5.40 -10.75 -1.59
N VAL A 125 -4.93 -11.34 -2.68
CA VAL A 125 -3.57 -11.16 -3.19
C VAL A 125 -3.64 -10.73 -4.66
N ARG A 126 -2.91 -9.67 -4.98
CA ARG A 126 -2.72 -9.17 -6.33
C ARG A 126 -1.32 -9.53 -6.81
N PRO A 127 -1.15 -10.45 -7.78
CA PRO A 127 0.17 -10.96 -8.15
C PRO A 127 1.13 -9.91 -8.72
N GLY A 128 0.62 -8.79 -9.24
CA GLY A 128 1.43 -7.74 -9.87
C GLY A 128 2.29 -8.30 -11.01
N SER A 129 3.60 -8.14 -10.93
CA SER A 129 4.56 -8.67 -11.91
C SER A 129 4.91 -10.16 -11.72
N LEU A 130 4.42 -10.81 -10.65
CA LEU A 130 4.63 -12.22 -10.41
C LEU A 130 3.58 -13.09 -11.11
N ALA A 131 4.00 -14.29 -11.51
CA ALA A 131 3.05 -15.34 -11.86
C ALA A 131 2.10 -15.60 -10.67
N PRO A 132 0.78 -15.75 -10.89
CA PRO A 132 -0.19 -15.92 -9.81
C PRO A 132 0.14 -17.09 -8.87
N GLU A 133 0.60 -18.22 -9.39
CA GLU A 133 1.01 -19.38 -8.61
C GLU A 133 2.14 -19.04 -7.63
N LYS A 134 3.15 -18.30 -8.11
CA LYS A 134 4.31 -17.90 -7.30
C LYS A 134 3.90 -16.90 -6.22
N ALA A 135 2.98 -15.98 -6.51
CA ALA A 135 2.44 -15.06 -5.51
C ALA A 135 1.74 -15.82 -4.38
N VAL A 136 0.86 -16.78 -4.72
CA VAL A 136 0.19 -17.64 -3.75
C VAL A 136 1.19 -18.44 -2.92
N ASP A 137 2.15 -19.10 -3.57
CA ASP A 137 3.19 -19.88 -2.88
C ASP A 137 4.03 -19.03 -1.94
N THR A 138 4.40 -17.82 -2.35
CA THR A 138 5.19 -16.92 -1.52
C THR A 138 4.41 -16.58 -0.25
N VAL A 139 3.17 -16.11 -0.39
CA VAL A 139 2.32 -15.69 0.72
C VAL A 139 2.05 -16.85 1.68
N GLN A 140 1.71 -18.03 1.15
CA GLN A 140 1.48 -19.23 1.97
C GLN A 140 2.74 -19.67 2.70
N SER A 141 3.90 -19.62 2.05
CA SER A 141 5.18 -19.98 2.65
C SER A 141 5.53 -19.02 3.78
N ILE A 142 5.39 -17.71 3.57
CA ILE A 142 5.78 -16.76 4.60
C ILE A 142 4.85 -16.73 5.80
N TRP A 143 3.55 -16.97 5.59
CA TRP A 143 2.58 -17.04 6.68
C TRP A 143 2.92 -18.16 7.68
N ARG A 144 3.52 -19.26 7.21
CA ARG A 144 3.95 -20.37 8.08
C ARG A 144 5.05 -19.98 9.07
N TYR A 145 5.84 -18.92 8.83
CA TYR A 145 6.82 -18.44 9.81
C TYR A 145 6.18 -17.85 11.06
N GLN A 146 4.94 -17.35 10.96
CA GLN A 146 4.20 -16.62 12.00
C GLN A 146 4.84 -15.28 12.43
N TYR A 147 6.14 -15.25 12.67
CA TYR A 147 6.90 -14.08 13.13
C TYR A 147 8.21 -13.88 12.36
N PHE A 148 8.63 -12.63 12.24
CA PHE A 148 9.95 -12.22 11.75
C PHE A 148 10.45 -11.04 12.57
N GLN A 149 11.64 -11.16 13.18
CA GLN A 149 12.26 -10.11 14.01
C GLN A 149 11.32 -9.49 15.06
N GLY A 150 10.53 -10.34 15.75
CA GLY A 150 9.58 -9.90 16.79
C GLY A 150 8.26 -9.32 16.26
N MET A 151 8.10 -9.21 14.95
CA MET A 151 6.88 -8.71 14.31
C MET A 151 6.05 -9.86 13.73
N SER A 152 4.72 -9.76 13.82
CA SER A 152 3.78 -10.77 13.34
C SER A 152 3.60 -10.68 11.83
N ILE A 153 3.83 -11.80 11.12
CA ILE A 153 3.52 -11.93 9.69
C ILE A 153 2.01 -11.90 9.48
N ASP A 154 1.23 -12.48 10.40
CA ASP A 154 -0.23 -12.48 10.30
C ASP A 154 -0.79 -11.05 10.29
N LYS A 155 -0.28 -10.20 11.20
CA LYS A 155 -0.58 -8.77 11.23
C LYS A 155 -0.13 -8.04 9.97
N ALA A 156 1.02 -8.41 9.40
CA ALA A 156 1.48 -7.81 8.15
C ALA A 156 0.54 -8.11 6.97
N LEU A 157 -0.08 -9.29 7.00
CA LEU A 157 -0.98 -9.82 5.98
C LEU A 157 -2.47 -9.62 6.32
N GLU A 158 -2.84 -8.49 6.94
CA GLU A 158 -4.21 -8.20 7.40
C GLU A 158 -5.11 -7.52 6.34
N SER A 159 -4.54 -7.09 5.22
CA SER A 159 -5.22 -6.32 4.17
C SER A 159 -4.86 -6.86 2.79
N VAL A 160 -5.53 -6.40 1.73
CA VAL A 160 -5.17 -6.76 0.36
C VAL A 160 -3.67 -6.50 0.14
N CYS A 161 -2.96 -7.49 -0.38
CA CYS A 161 -1.53 -7.41 -0.61
C CYS A 161 -1.22 -7.53 -2.10
N SER A 162 -0.42 -6.60 -2.62
CA SER A 162 0.18 -6.72 -3.94
C SER A 162 1.54 -7.40 -3.81
N THR A 163 1.87 -8.26 -4.76
CA THR A 163 3.19 -8.90 -4.84
C THR A 163 3.91 -8.43 -6.11
N GLY A 164 5.22 -8.44 -6.10
CA GLY A 164 6.02 -8.18 -7.29
C GLY A 164 7.42 -8.73 -7.17
N MET A 165 8.08 -8.88 -8.32
CA MET A 165 9.53 -9.06 -8.34
C MET A 165 10.21 -7.80 -7.82
N GLY A 166 11.16 -7.96 -6.90
CA GLY A 166 12.02 -6.86 -6.45
C GLY A 166 13.14 -6.55 -7.45
N ASP A 167 14.08 -5.69 -7.04
CA ASP A 167 15.22 -5.29 -7.88
C ASP A 167 16.17 -6.44 -8.23
N ARG A 168 16.07 -7.57 -7.53
CA ARG A 168 16.84 -8.79 -7.78
C ARG A 168 15.91 -9.93 -8.12
N ALA A 169 16.36 -10.82 -9.02
CA ALA A 169 15.57 -11.94 -9.53
C ALA A 169 15.17 -12.98 -8.45
N ASP A 170 15.85 -13.00 -7.31
CA ASP A 170 15.54 -13.88 -6.17
C ASP A 170 14.64 -13.20 -5.12
N LEU A 171 14.35 -11.91 -5.26
CA LEU A 171 13.56 -11.14 -4.30
C LEU A 171 12.12 -10.97 -4.79
N VAL A 172 11.20 -11.23 -3.86
CA VAL A 172 9.78 -10.94 -3.99
C VAL A 172 9.41 -9.90 -2.95
N GLU A 173 8.80 -8.82 -3.40
CA GLU A 173 8.24 -7.78 -2.54
C GLU A 173 6.75 -8.02 -2.37
N ILE A 174 6.27 -7.92 -1.13
CA ILE A 174 4.86 -8.00 -0.76
C ILE A 174 4.50 -6.69 -0.08
N SER A 175 3.55 -5.98 -0.67
CA SER A 175 3.08 -4.69 -0.20
C SER A 175 1.61 -4.80 0.20
N CYS A 176 1.33 -4.71 1.49
CA CYS A 176 -0.03 -4.65 2.04
C CYS A 176 -0.27 -3.24 2.59
N LYS A 177 -1.51 -2.84 2.88
CA LYS A 177 -1.87 -1.45 3.25
C LYS A 177 -0.84 -0.76 4.16
N ARG A 178 -0.46 -1.40 5.26
CA ARG A 178 0.47 -0.84 6.27
C ARG A 178 1.84 -1.51 6.31
N TRP A 179 2.11 -2.49 5.46
CA TRP A 179 3.29 -3.33 5.61
C TRP A 179 4.00 -3.55 4.29
N SER A 180 5.33 -3.64 4.36
CA SER A 180 6.16 -4.13 3.27
C SER A 180 6.98 -5.31 3.79
N VAL A 181 7.01 -6.39 3.01
CA VAL A 181 7.73 -7.62 3.33
C VAL A 181 8.56 -8.02 2.12
N SER A 182 9.87 -8.17 2.31
CA SER A 182 10.79 -8.65 1.27
C SER A 182 11.14 -10.11 1.55
N VAL A 183 10.96 -10.95 0.54
CA VAL A 183 11.09 -12.40 0.62
C VAL A 183 12.17 -12.85 -0.37
N SER A 184 13.22 -13.51 0.13
CA SER A 184 14.28 -14.05 -0.70
C SER A 184 14.07 -15.54 -0.94
N TYR A 185 14.12 -15.90 -2.22
CA TYR A 185 14.17 -17.29 -2.72
C TYR A 185 15.60 -17.84 -2.77
N TRP A 186 16.62 -17.02 -2.49
CA TRP A 186 17.98 -17.50 -2.41
C TRP A 186 18.25 -18.19 -1.07
N CYS A 187 18.71 -19.44 -1.15
CA CYS A 187 18.94 -20.31 0.00
C CYS A 187 20.39 -20.80 -0.03
N PRO A 188 21.23 -20.45 0.96
CA PRO A 188 22.57 -20.99 1.03
C PRO A 188 22.50 -22.50 1.26
N LYS A 189 23.25 -23.27 0.47
CA LYS A 189 23.26 -24.76 0.51
C LYS A 189 23.59 -25.33 1.89
N GLU A 190 24.31 -24.58 2.71
CA GLU A 190 24.73 -24.93 4.07
C GLU A 190 23.61 -24.73 5.10
N ALA A 191 22.61 -23.90 4.81
CA ALA A 191 21.49 -23.59 5.69
C ALA A 191 20.29 -24.53 5.46
N ARG A 192 20.51 -25.85 5.35
CA ARG A 192 19.43 -26.86 5.19
C ARG A 192 18.38 -26.83 6.31
N LYS A 193 18.64 -26.10 7.41
CA LYS A 193 17.73 -25.90 8.53
C LYS A 193 16.87 -24.64 8.42
N GLU A 194 17.20 -23.70 7.54
CA GLU A 194 16.40 -22.49 7.35
C GLU A 194 15.30 -22.75 6.32
N PRO A 195 14.02 -22.43 6.64
CA PRO A 195 12.95 -22.62 5.68
C PRO A 195 13.10 -21.60 4.54
N CYS A 196 12.83 -22.02 3.32
CA CYS A 196 12.82 -21.18 2.13
C CYS A 196 11.47 -21.24 1.40
N PRO A 197 11.01 -20.15 0.77
CA PRO A 197 11.64 -18.82 0.69
C PRO A 197 11.52 -18.02 2.00
N ARG A 198 12.53 -17.25 2.38
CA ARG A 198 12.62 -16.60 3.70
C ARG A 198 12.28 -15.11 3.66
N VAL A 199 11.61 -14.63 4.70
CA VAL A 199 11.50 -13.18 4.93
C VAL A 199 12.89 -12.65 5.31
N ILE A 200 13.36 -11.62 4.62
CA ILE A 200 14.66 -10.97 4.90
C ILE A 200 14.50 -9.55 5.42
N TYR A 201 13.33 -8.95 5.18
CA TYR A 201 13.02 -7.61 5.62
C TYR A 201 11.52 -7.47 5.81
N MET A 202 11.12 -6.76 6.87
CA MET A 202 9.74 -6.41 7.10
C MET A 202 9.68 -5.08 7.85
N HIS A 203 8.78 -4.19 7.45
CA HIS A 203 8.52 -2.96 8.18
C HIS A 203 7.07 -2.52 8.05
N GLU A 204 6.60 -1.86 9.11
CA GLU A 204 5.32 -1.16 9.11
C GLU A 204 5.53 0.24 8.50
N ARG A 205 4.81 0.52 7.42
CA ARG A 205 4.73 1.84 6.82
C ARG A 205 3.87 2.73 7.70
N LYS A 206 4.41 3.89 8.05
CA LYS A 206 3.58 4.99 8.54
C LYS A 206 2.78 5.48 7.34
N LEU A 207 1.48 5.18 7.34
CA LEU A 207 0.57 5.83 6.39
C LEU A 207 0.69 7.35 6.62
N PRO A 208 0.79 8.16 5.55
CA PRO A 208 0.81 9.61 5.67
C PRO A 208 -0.43 10.13 6.39
#